data_AF-A4GIF7-F1
#
_entry.id   AF-A4GIF7-F1
#
_cell.length_a   1.000
_cell.length_b   1.000
_cell.length_c   1.000
_cell.angle_alpha   90.00
_cell.angle_beta   90.00
_cell.angle_gamma   90.00
#
_symmetry.space_group_name_H-M   'P 1'
#
loop_
_entity.id
_entity.type
_entity.pdbx_description
1 polymer ?
#
loop_
_entity_poly.entity_id
_entity_poly.type
_entity_poly.pdbx_seq_one_letter_code
_entity_poly.pdbx_strand_id
1 'polypeptide(L)'
;MDDQITASTRHVLYAVRVIVERQPLDNPWISHKWAVHDLIPLDISAGLGALPSGDIILQPLHADSSELDLYMADIRIDLHHAEAEAYAENLQSSDPAIYVVLRRTEDVDTDEEEDSINGQACADVRLFDVSLSPYNIQDYEDCGEDQIEKLPLQGPIAQFVESFVEQHFTPEVFVKRKRDKARIDADTQRGGDARLVRRRTH
;
A
#
# COMPACT_ATOMS: atom_id res chain seq x y z
N MET A 1 -20.02 10.90 -25.43
CA MET A 1 -19.79 11.71 -24.23
C MET A 1 -18.77 10.93 -23.45
N ASP A 2 -17.50 11.17 -23.75
CA ASP A 2 -16.41 10.58 -22.98
C ASP A 2 -16.48 11.20 -21.60
N ASP A 3 -16.84 10.39 -20.61
CA ASP A 3 -16.81 10.79 -19.20
C ASP A 3 -15.34 11.03 -18.86
N GLN A 4 -14.91 12.29 -18.88
CA GLN A 4 -13.53 12.62 -18.56
C GLN A 4 -13.30 12.27 -17.09
N ILE A 5 -12.52 11.22 -16.85
CA ILE A 5 -12.10 10.86 -15.50
C ILE A 5 -11.22 12.00 -14.97
N THR A 6 -11.68 12.61 -13.88
CA THR A 6 -11.00 13.74 -13.24
C THR A 6 -10.73 13.40 -11.78
N ALA A 7 -9.95 14.25 -11.11
CA ALA A 7 -9.69 14.16 -9.67
C ALA A 7 -10.96 14.22 -8.79
N SER A 8 -12.14 14.52 -9.35
CA SER A 8 -13.42 14.53 -8.62
C SER A 8 -14.13 13.17 -8.58
N THR A 9 -13.62 12.19 -9.33
CA THR A 9 -14.17 10.83 -9.37
C THR A 9 -13.84 10.09 -8.08
N ARG A 10 -14.85 9.52 -7.40
CA ARG A 10 -14.70 8.88 -6.07
C ARG A 10 -13.81 7.63 -6.04
N HIS A 11 -13.62 6.98 -7.18
CA HIS A 11 -12.83 5.77 -7.32
C HIS A 11 -12.10 5.83 -8.66
N VAL A 12 -10.77 5.91 -8.62
CA VAL A 12 -9.92 6.05 -9.78
C VAL A 12 -8.90 4.93 -9.77
N LEU A 13 -8.70 4.30 -10.91
CA LEU A 13 -7.60 3.36 -11.14
C LEU A 13 -6.57 4.06 -12.01
N TYR A 14 -5.37 4.27 -11.46
CA TYR A 14 -4.24 4.87 -12.16
C TYR A 14 -3.31 3.75 -12.63
N ALA A 15 -3.31 3.45 -13.93
CA ALA A 15 -2.44 2.41 -14.47
C ALA A 15 -0.99 2.89 -14.56
N VAL A 16 -0.09 2.02 -14.14
CA VAL A 16 1.35 2.25 -14.15
C VAL A 16 2.06 0.99 -14.64
N ARG A 17 3.17 1.17 -15.35
CA ARG A 17 4.11 0.11 -15.66
C ARG A 17 5.27 0.20 -14.69
N VAL A 18 5.50 -0.86 -13.95
CA VAL A 18 6.66 -0.99 -13.07
C VAL A 18 7.76 -1.71 -13.84
N ILE A 19 8.96 -1.13 -13.85
CA ILE A 19 10.17 -1.76 -14.38
C ILE A 19 11.03 -2.15 -13.18
N VAL A 20 11.38 -3.43 -13.11
CA VAL A 20 12.18 -4.00 -12.03
C VAL A 20 13.47 -4.56 -12.61
N GLU A 21 14.58 -4.32 -11.95
CA GLU A 21 15.91 -4.78 -12.32
C GLU A 21 16.35 -5.89 -11.37
N ARG A 22 16.84 -6.99 -11.93
CA ARG A 22 17.55 -8.03 -11.20
C ARG A 22 19.03 -7.66 -11.13
N GLN A 23 19.47 -7.19 -9.98
CA GLN A 23 20.84 -6.75 -9.76
C GLN A 23 21.70 -7.88 -9.20
N PRO A 24 22.75 -8.34 -9.89
CA PRO A 24 23.65 -9.35 -9.35
C PRO A 24 24.36 -8.81 -8.10
N LEU A 25 24.44 -9.64 -7.07
CA LEU A 25 25.16 -9.34 -5.84
C LEU A 25 26.37 -10.26 -5.73
N ASP A 26 27.52 -9.66 -5.42
CA ASP A 26 28.72 -10.41 -5.09
C ASP A 26 28.68 -10.82 -3.60
N ASN A 27 27.84 -11.82 -3.30
CA ASN A 27 27.67 -12.37 -1.96
C ASN A 27 27.48 -13.90 -2.02
N PRO A 28 28.17 -14.69 -1.18
CA PRO A 28 28.01 -16.15 -1.14
C PRO A 28 26.59 -16.66 -0.79
N TRP A 29 25.72 -15.85 -0.20
CA TRP A 29 24.40 -16.29 0.28
C TRP A 29 23.21 -15.80 -0.54
N ILE A 30 23.38 -14.69 -1.27
CA ILE A 30 22.32 -14.03 -2.03
C ILE A 30 22.94 -13.66 -3.37
N SER A 31 22.46 -14.28 -4.46
CA SER A 31 23.03 -14.10 -5.79
C SER A 31 22.61 -12.80 -6.46
N HIS A 32 21.45 -12.26 -6.07
CA HIS A 32 20.88 -11.07 -6.66
C HIS A 32 19.91 -10.38 -5.70
N LYS A 33 19.59 -9.13 -5.98
CA LYS A 33 18.46 -8.40 -5.39
C LYS A 33 17.58 -7.85 -6.49
N TRP A 34 16.31 -7.70 -6.19
CA TRP A 34 15.38 -6.96 -7.04
C TRP A 34 15.38 -5.50 -6.61
N ALA A 35 15.43 -4.59 -7.58
CA ALA A 35 15.30 -3.16 -7.34
C ALA A 35 14.33 -2.57 -8.36
N VAL A 36 13.43 -1.70 -7.91
CA VAL A 36 12.57 -0.98 -8.86
C VAL A 36 13.41 0.04 -9.61
N HIS A 37 13.50 -0.12 -10.93
CA HIS A 37 14.29 0.72 -11.81
C HIS A 37 13.53 1.98 -12.22
N ASP A 38 12.27 1.82 -12.62
CA ASP A 38 11.42 2.94 -13.03
C ASP A 38 9.93 2.61 -12.86
N LEU A 39 9.09 3.64 -12.83
CA LEU A 39 7.64 3.56 -12.77
C LEU A 39 7.03 4.54 -13.77
N ILE A 40 6.38 4.00 -14.80
CA ILE A 40 5.88 4.76 -15.94
C ILE A 40 4.35 4.92 -15.82
N PRO A 41 3.84 6.15 -15.75
CA PRO A 41 2.41 6.42 -15.82
C PRO A 41 1.83 6.00 -17.19
N LEU A 42 0.70 5.28 -17.19
CA LEU A 42 0.00 4.84 -18.41
C LEU A 42 -1.31 5.62 -18.61
N ASP A 43 -2.45 5.03 -18.23
CA ASP A 43 -3.78 5.61 -18.37
C ASP A 43 -4.52 5.70 -17.03
N ILE A 44 -5.62 6.44 -17.03
CA ILE A 44 -6.49 6.62 -15.87
C ILE A 44 -7.89 6.17 -16.25
N SER A 45 -8.52 5.38 -15.40
CA SER A 45 -9.87 4.86 -15.61
C SER A 45 -10.70 4.95 -14.33
N ALA A 46 -12.03 4.96 -14.46
CA ALA A 46 -12.92 4.86 -13.30
C ALA A 46 -12.80 3.47 -12.67
N GLY A 47 -12.62 3.44 -11.36
CA GLY A 47 -12.77 2.20 -10.61
C GLY A 47 -14.25 1.80 -10.55
N LEU A 48 -14.53 0.55 -10.90
CA LEU A 48 -15.88 -0.02 -10.83
C LEU A 48 -16.10 -0.82 -9.52
N GLY A 49 -15.33 -0.52 -8.48
CA GLY A 49 -15.38 -1.22 -7.18
C GLY A 49 -14.69 -2.58 -7.14
N ALA A 50 -13.99 -2.98 -8.21
CA ALA A 50 -13.13 -4.16 -8.21
C ALA A 50 -11.69 -3.72 -7.90
N LEU A 51 -11.08 -4.37 -6.90
CA LEU A 51 -9.65 -4.20 -6.61
C LEU A 51 -8.83 -4.70 -7.82
N PRO A 52 -7.80 -3.98 -8.24
CA PRO A 52 -6.86 -4.52 -9.21
C PRO A 52 -6.20 -5.79 -8.64
N SER A 53 -6.18 -6.86 -9.43
CA SER A 53 -5.55 -8.12 -9.02
C SER A 53 -4.06 -7.91 -8.82
N GLY A 54 -3.59 -8.18 -7.60
CA GLY A 54 -2.24 -7.88 -7.17
C GLY A 54 -1.16 -8.82 -7.70
N ASP A 55 -1.44 -10.10 -7.92
CA ASP A 55 -0.39 -11.11 -8.21
C ASP A 55 -0.01 -11.20 -9.70
N ILE A 56 0.93 -10.35 -10.13
CA ILE A 56 1.32 -10.19 -11.55
C ILE A 56 2.74 -10.73 -11.79
N ILE A 57 2.84 -11.65 -12.76
CA ILE A 57 4.13 -12.19 -13.23
C ILE A 57 4.90 -11.11 -13.97
N LEU A 58 6.15 -10.89 -13.55
CA LEU A 58 7.08 -9.99 -14.22
C LEU A 58 7.54 -10.58 -15.57
N GLN A 59 7.41 -9.82 -16.65
CA GLN A 59 7.83 -10.22 -17.99
C GLN A 59 9.20 -9.62 -18.34
N PRO A 60 10.14 -10.37 -18.93
CA PRO A 60 11.41 -9.82 -19.39
C PRO A 60 11.19 -8.67 -20.39
N LEU A 61 11.85 -7.53 -20.19
CA LEU A 61 11.74 -6.36 -21.08
C LEU A 61 12.52 -6.55 -22.39
N HIS A 62 13.58 -7.37 -22.37
CA HIS A 62 14.40 -7.70 -23.54
C HIS A 62 14.78 -9.19 -23.55
N ALA A 63 14.74 -9.80 -24.74
CA ALA A 63 15.10 -11.22 -24.93
C ALA A 63 16.56 -11.43 -25.38
N ASP A 64 17.26 -10.40 -25.86
CA ASP A 64 18.64 -10.53 -26.36
C ASP A 64 19.50 -9.32 -25.98
N SER A 65 20.57 -9.55 -25.21
CA SER A 65 21.75 -8.68 -25.07
C SER A 65 21.56 -7.28 -24.45
N SER A 66 20.77 -7.15 -23.38
CA SER A 66 20.85 -5.99 -22.49
C SER A 66 21.99 -6.18 -21.46
N GLU A 67 22.66 -5.09 -21.09
CA GLU A 67 23.62 -5.09 -19.95
C GLU A 67 22.89 -5.26 -18.60
N LEU A 68 21.59 -4.96 -18.57
CA LEU A 68 20.73 -5.04 -17.39
C LEU A 68 19.61 -6.07 -17.59
N ASP A 69 19.41 -6.90 -16.57
CA ASP A 69 18.30 -7.86 -16.47
C ASP A 69 17.03 -7.11 -16.01
N LEU A 70 16.31 -6.53 -16.98
CA LEU A 70 15.10 -5.76 -16.75
C LEU A 70 13.83 -6.57 -17.02
N TYR A 71 12.86 -6.39 -16.13
CA TYR A 71 11.53 -6.98 -16.21
C TYR A 71 10.47 -5.89 -16.06
N MET A 72 9.26 -6.13 -16.57
CA MET A 72 8.14 -5.21 -16.48
C MET A 72 6.84 -5.91 -16.10
N ALA A 73 5.97 -5.16 -15.42
CA ALA A 73 4.57 -5.53 -15.21
C ALA A 73 3.68 -4.27 -15.18
N ASP A 74 2.46 -4.41 -15.68
CA ASP A 74 1.44 -3.36 -15.66
C ASP A 74 0.48 -3.62 -14.50
N ILE A 75 0.30 -2.63 -13.63
CA ILE A 75 -0.61 -2.70 -12.48
C ILE A 75 -1.42 -1.40 -12.40
N ARG A 76 -2.53 -1.41 -11.67
CA ARG A 76 -3.29 -0.18 -11.39
C ARG A 76 -3.18 0.15 -9.92
N ILE A 77 -2.81 1.40 -9.63
CA ILE A 77 -2.89 1.98 -8.30
C ILE A 77 -4.36 2.27 -8.02
N ASP A 78 -4.87 1.72 -6.92
CA ASP A 78 -6.25 1.96 -6.50
C ASP A 78 -6.35 3.23 -5.66
N LEU A 79 -7.08 4.23 -6.17
CA LEU A 79 -7.33 5.51 -5.51
C LEU A 79 -8.81 5.63 -5.13
N HIS A 80 -9.11 5.45 -3.85
CA HIS A 80 -10.46 5.52 -3.34
C HIS A 80 -10.65 6.74 -2.41
N HIS A 81 -11.73 7.49 -2.59
CA HIS A 81 -11.98 8.72 -1.81
C HIS A 81 -12.03 8.50 -0.29
N ALA A 82 -12.38 7.29 0.17
CA ALA A 82 -12.40 6.94 1.59
C ALA A 82 -10.99 6.86 2.20
N GLU A 83 -9.95 6.69 1.38
CA GLU A 83 -8.54 6.65 1.78
C GLU A 83 -7.82 7.99 1.53
N ALA A 84 -8.57 9.05 1.18
CA ALA A 84 -7.99 10.36 0.86
C ALA A 84 -7.17 10.97 2.01
N GLU A 85 -7.50 10.64 3.26
CA GLU A 85 -6.69 11.00 4.44
C GLU A 85 -5.30 10.35 4.40
N ALA A 86 -5.21 9.07 4.05
CA ALA A 86 -3.94 8.35 3.95
C ALA A 86 -3.02 8.96 2.87
N TYR A 87 -3.61 9.32 1.72
CA TYR A 87 -2.87 9.97 0.64
C TYR A 87 -2.40 11.38 1.03
N ALA A 88 -3.22 12.13 1.79
CA ALA A 88 -2.84 13.43 2.33
C ALA A 88 -1.67 13.33 3.31
N GLU A 89 -1.67 12.33 4.19
CA GLU A 89 -0.56 12.08 5.10
C GLU A 89 0.73 11.71 4.35
N ASN A 90 0.63 10.89 3.31
CA ASN A 90 1.79 10.55 2.48
C ASN A 90 2.39 11.79 1.81
N LEU A 91 1.57 12.67 1.24
CA LEU A 91 2.01 13.94 0.63
C LEU A 91 2.65 14.90 1.64
N GLN A 92 2.21 14.89 2.90
CA GLN A 92 2.74 15.75 3.97
C GLN A 92 3.95 15.15 4.70
N SER A 93 4.28 13.88 4.41
CA SER A 93 5.46 13.21 4.94
C SER A 93 6.74 13.95 4.55
N SER A 94 7.81 13.75 5.33
CA SER A 94 9.15 14.21 4.96
C SER A 94 9.69 13.55 3.69
N ASP A 95 9.18 12.35 3.38
CA ASP A 95 9.54 11.57 2.20
C ASP A 95 8.28 10.96 1.56
N PRO A 96 7.53 11.73 0.75
CA PRO A 96 6.35 11.22 0.05
C PRO A 96 6.75 10.14 -0.95
N ALA A 97 6.13 8.97 -0.85
CA ALA A 97 6.56 7.80 -1.61
C ALA A 97 5.42 7.06 -2.32
N ILE A 98 5.76 6.46 -3.46
CA ILE A 98 4.99 5.39 -4.09
C ILE A 98 5.60 4.08 -3.59
N TYR A 99 4.77 3.23 -3.03
CA TYR A 99 5.20 1.96 -2.45
C TYR A 99 4.93 0.84 -3.45
N VAL A 100 5.98 0.13 -3.83
CA VAL A 100 5.91 -1.05 -4.71
C VAL A 100 6.14 -2.28 -3.86
N VAL A 101 5.20 -3.22 -3.90
CA VAL A 101 5.25 -4.46 -3.12
C VAL A 101 5.59 -5.60 -4.08
N LEU A 102 6.72 -6.25 -3.82
CA LEU A 102 7.18 -7.44 -4.54
C LEU A 102 7.08 -8.64 -3.60
N ARG A 103 6.39 -9.69 -4.05
CA ARG A 103 6.25 -10.94 -3.29
C ARG A 103 7.11 -12.02 -3.89
N ARG A 104 7.84 -12.76 -3.06
CA ARG A 104 8.56 -13.96 -3.51
C ARG A 104 7.59 -15.07 -3.86
N THR A 105 7.87 -15.78 -4.95
CA THR A 105 7.18 -17.03 -5.24
C THR A 105 7.81 -18.14 -4.40
N GLU A 106 7.10 -18.56 -3.36
CA GLU A 106 7.39 -19.81 -2.66
C GLU A 106 6.89 -20.95 -3.55
N ASP A 107 7.73 -21.95 -3.79
CA ASP A 107 7.46 -23.14 -4.60
C ASP A 107 7.40 -22.94 -6.13
N VAL A 108 8.57 -22.92 -6.77
CA VAL A 108 8.70 -23.47 -8.12
C VAL A 108 9.23 -24.90 -7.99
N ASP A 109 8.38 -25.80 -7.48
CA ASP A 109 8.44 -27.25 -7.75
C ASP A 109 7.89 -27.54 -9.17
N THR A 110 7.99 -26.58 -10.08
CA THR A 110 7.48 -26.66 -11.44
C THR A 110 8.68 -26.86 -12.35
N ASP A 111 8.64 -27.92 -13.16
CA ASP A 111 9.66 -28.23 -14.14
C ASP A 111 10.09 -26.94 -14.87
N GLU A 112 11.37 -26.55 -14.76
CA GLU A 112 11.93 -25.26 -15.22
C GLU A 112 11.62 -24.94 -16.71
N GLU A 113 11.16 -25.94 -17.46
CA GLU A 113 10.75 -25.87 -18.85
C GLU A 113 9.32 -25.29 -19.08
N GLU A 114 8.39 -25.37 -18.12
CA GLU A 114 7.00 -24.86 -18.30
C GLU A 114 6.83 -23.37 -17.95
N ASP A 115 7.66 -22.82 -17.05
CA ASP A 115 7.61 -21.40 -16.63
C ASP A 115 8.55 -20.49 -17.45
N SER A 116 9.22 -21.03 -18.46
CA SER A 116 10.08 -20.26 -19.36
C SER A 116 9.26 -19.45 -20.36
N ILE A 117 8.98 -18.17 -20.06
CA ILE A 117 8.40 -17.26 -21.06
C ILE A 117 9.48 -16.94 -22.10
N ASN A 118 9.27 -17.42 -23.34
CA ASN A 118 10.19 -17.23 -24.47
C ASN A 118 11.62 -17.78 -24.25
N GLY A 119 11.78 -18.82 -23.42
CA GLY A 119 13.09 -19.43 -23.14
C GLY A 119 13.95 -18.67 -22.14
N GLN A 120 13.41 -17.63 -21.50
CA GLN A 120 14.06 -16.88 -20.43
C GLN A 120 13.50 -17.33 -19.07
N ALA A 121 14.39 -17.48 -18.07
CA ALA A 121 13.99 -17.83 -16.72
C ALA A 121 12.96 -16.81 -16.15
N CYS A 122 11.86 -17.33 -15.61
CA CYS A 122 10.87 -16.50 -14.91
C CYS A 122 11.51 -15.79 -13.71
N ALA A 123 11.00 -14.60 -13.38
CA ALA A 123 11.39 -13.92 -12.15
C ALA A 123 10.91 -14.73 -10.93
N ASP A 124 11.74 -14.83 -9.90
CA ASP A 124 11.41 -15.46 -8.60
C ASP A 124 10.63 -14.51 -7.66
N VAL A 125 10.19 -13.37 -8.20
CA VAL A 125 9.30 -12.42 -7.54
C VAL A 125 8.16 -12.02 -8.48
N ARG A 126 7.03 -11.69 -7.88
CA ARG A 126 5.84 -11.15 -8.55
C ARG A 126 5.58 -9.75 -8.04
N LEU A 127 5.12 -8.88 -8.92
CA LEU A 127 4.58 -7.59 -8.50
C LEU A 127 3.25 -7.89 -7.81
N PHE A 128 3.09 -7.48 -6.55
CA PHE A 128 1.91 -7.77 -5.72
C PHE A 128 0.99 -6.55 -5.56
N ASP A 129 1.55 -5.35 -5.35
CA ASP A 129 0.74 -4.14 -5.17
C ASP A 129 1.57 -2.90 -5.48
N VAL A 130 0.90 -1.81 -5.84
CA VAL A 130 1.46 -0.47 -5.87
C VAL A 130 0.50 0.48 -5.19
N SER A 131 0.91 1.02 -4.05
CA SER A 131 0.06 1.83 -3.18
C SER A 131 0.66 3.20 -2.88
N LEU A 132 -0.23 4.14 -2.60
CA LEU A 132 0.07 5.48 -2.11
C LEU A 132 -0.37 5.70 -0.66
N SER A 133 -1.00 4.69 -0.04
CA SER A 133 -1.46 4.71 1.35
C SER A 133 -0.37 4.12 2.25
N PRO A 134 0.24 4.91 3.16
CA PRO A 134 1.21 4.40 4.12
C PRO A 134 0.61 3.35 5.07
N TYR A 135 -0.72 3.37 5.29
CA TYR A 135 -1.40 2.40 6.15
C TYR A 135 -1.41 1.01 5.53
N ASN A 136 -1.62 0.89 4.21
CA ASN A 136 -1.63 -0.41 3.52
C ASN A 136 -0.25 -1.09 3.63
N ILE A 137 0.80 -0.27 3.70
CA ILE A 137 2.19 -0.75 3.77
C ILE A 137 2.55 -1.30 5.15
N GLN A 138 1.97 -0.74 6.23
CA GLN A 138 2.18 -1.28 7.58
C GLN A 138 1.72 -2.74 7.67
N ASP A 139 0.59 -3.07 7.05
CA ASP A 139 0.06 -4.44 7.03
C ASP A 139 1.00 -5.42 6.29
N TYR A 140 1.68 -4.97 5.23
CA TYR A 140 2.66 -5.78 4.50
C TYR A 140 3.99 -5.89 5.24
N GLU A 141 4.48 -4.81 5.85
CA GLU A 141 5.71 -4.81 6.65
C GLU A 141 5.60 -5.76 7.85
N ASP A 142 4.42 -5.85 8.47
CA ASP A 142 4.17 -6.74 9.61
C ASP A 142 4.14 -8.23 9.22
N CYS A 143 3.77 -8.57 7.98
CA CYS A 143 3.79 -9.95 7.47
C CYS A 143 5.23 -10.46 7.23
N GLY A 144 6.13 -9.58 6.79
CA GLY A 144 7.57 -9.88 6.61
C GLY A 144 7.93 -10.79 5.42
N GLU A 145 6.96 -11.21 4.63
CA GLU A 145 7.16 -12.02 3.40
C GLU A 145 7.38 -11.14 2.15
N ASP A 146 6.95 -9.89 2.21
CA ASP A 146 6.95 -8.96 1.08
C ASP A 146 8.16 -8.01 1.09
N GLN A 147 8.79 -7.83 -0.06
CA GLN A 147 9.80 -6.79 -0.29
C GLN A 147 9.10 -5.49 -0.69
N ILE A 148 9.37 -4.42 0.03
CA ILE A 148 8.72 -3.11 -0.19
C ILE A 148 9.78 -2.10 -0.65
N GLU A 149 9.58 -1.59 -1.85
CA GLU A 149 10.43 -0.56 -2.46
C GLU A 149 9.72 0.79 -2.43
N LYS A 150 10.43 1.83 -1.97
CA LYS A 150 9.91 3.20 -1.88
C LYS A 150 10.48 4.02 -3.03
N LEU A 151 9.60 4.47 -3.91
CA LEU A 151 9.94 5.42 -4.97
C LEU A 151 9.50 6.83 -4.58
N PRO A 152 10.26 7.89 -4.91
CA PRO A 152 9.81 9.26 -4.63
C PRO A 152 8.52 9.57 -5.38
N LEU A 153 7.51 10.08 -4.66
CA LEU A 153 6.24 10.52 -5.26
C LEU A 153 6.47 11.85 -5.99
N GLN A 154 6.65 11.78 -7.31
CA GLN A 154 6.95 12.93 -8.16
C GLN A 154 6.24 12.86 -9.52
N GLY A 155 6.30 13.96 -10.28
CA GLY A 155 5.80 14.00 -11.66
C GLY A 155 4.27 13.95 -11.76
N PRO A 156 3.72 13.33 -12.82
CA PRO A 156 2.27 13.32 -13.08
C PRO A 156 1.44 12.66 -11.99
N ILE A 157 1.95 11.61 -11.35
CA ILE A 157 1.25 10.89 -10.29
C ILE A 157 1.08 11.81 -9.08
N ALA A 158 2.14 12.50 -8.64
CA ALA A 158 2.07 13.45 -7.53
C ALA A 158 1.03 14.55 -7.79
N GLN A 159 1.04 15.17 -8.97
CA GLN A 159 0.07 16.21 -9.35
C GLN A 159 -1.37 15.70 -9.34
N PHE A 160 -1.59 14.47 -9.79
CA PHE A 160 -2.91 13.85 -9.78
C PHE A 160 -3.39 13.58 -8.35
N VAL A 161 -2.52 13.02 -7.50
CA VAL A 161 -2.85 12.69 -6.10
C VAL A 161 -3.11 13.96 -5.30
N GLU A 162 -2.32 15.01 -5.49
CA GLU A 162 -2.56 16.34 -4.89
C GLU A 162 -3.96 16.86 -5.25
N SER A 163 -4.32 16.79 -6.54
CA SER A 163 -5.64 17.20 -7.01
C SER A 163 -6.76 16.33 -6.45
N PHE A 164 -6.54 15.01 -6.36
CA PHE A 164 -7.50 14.06 -5.81
C PHE A 164 -7.76 14.31 -4.32
N VAL A 165 -6.69 14.54 -3.55
CA VAL A 165 -6.76 14.90 -2.12
C VAL A 165 -7.49 16.23 -1.95
N GLU A 166 -7.21 17.26 -2.75
CA GLU A 166 -7.91 18.54 -2.66
C GLU A 166 -9.44 18.41 -2.87
N GLN A 167 -9.88 17.49 -3.72
CA GLN A 167 -11.31 17.25 -4.00
C GLN A 167 -12.00 16.38 -2.95
N HIS A 168 -11.29 15.42 -2.36
CA HIS A 168 -11.89 14.36 -1.53
C HIS A 168 -11.54 14.42 -0.05
N PHE A 169 -10.42 15.04 0.31
CA PHE A 169 -10.00 15.23 1.70
C PHE A 169 -10.40 16.61 2.19
N THR A 170 -11.44 16.66 3.04
CA THR A 170 -11.74 17.84 3.84
C THR A 170 -11.25 17.58 5.27
N PRO A 171 -10.22 18.28 5.77
CA PRO A 171 -9.75 18.07 7.13
C PRO A 171 -10.89 18.36 8.11
N GLU A 172 -11.32 17.34 8.84
CA GLU A 172 -12.33 17.53 9.88
C GLU A 172 -11.74 18.45 10.96
N VAL A 173 -12.40 19.59 11.21
CA VAL A 173 -12.02 20.45 12.32
C VAL A 173 -12.24 19.65 13.59
N PHE A 174 -11.15 19.24 14.25
CA PHE A 174 -11.23 18.46 15.48
C PHE A 174 -12.03 19.21 16.55
N VAL A 175 -13.32 18.86 16.71
CA VAL A 175 -14.15 19.38 17.78
C VAL A 175 -13.92 18.51 19.01
N LYS A 176 -13.01 18.96 19.88
CA LYS A 176 -12.79 18.35 21.19
C LYS A 176 -14.14 18.21 21.90
N ARG A 177 -14.60 16.98 22.12
CA ARG A 177 -15.81 16.70 22.92
C ARG A 177 -15.61 17.29 24.31
N LYS A 178 -16.36 18.34 24.61
CA LYS A 178 -16.41 18.92 25.95
C LYS A 178 -17.14 17.92 26.82
N ARG A 179 -16.44 17.24 27.72
CA ARG A 179 -17.04 16.29 28.67
C ARG A 179 -18.13 17.04 29.44
N ASP A 180 -19.38 16.63 29.24
CA ASP A 180 -20.47 17.13 30.05
C ASP A 180 -20.19 16.69 31.49
N LYS A 181 -20.06 17.66 32.38
CA LYS A 181 -19.88 17.40 33.81
C LYS A 181 -21.21 16.87 34.34
N ALA A 182 -21.46 15.58 34.15
CA ALA A 182 -22.47 14.89 34.93
C ALA A 182 -22.14 15.15 36.42
N ARG A 183 -23.09 15.71 37.17
CA ARG A 183 -22.96 15.90 38.62
C ARG A 183 -22.88 14.50 39.25
N ILE A 184 -21.66 14.08 39.57
CA ILE A 184 -21.39 12.78 40.22
C ILE A 184 -21.66 12.85 41.74
N ASP A 185 -22.03 14.03 42.26
CA ASP A 185 -22.44 14.23 43.66
C ASP A 185 -23.93 13.94 43.90
N ALA A 186 -24.51 12.99 43.16
CA ALA A 186 -25.75 12.36 43.60
C ALA A 186 -25.37 11.29 44.63
N ASP A 187 -25.43 11.69 45.90
CA ASP A 187 -25.31 10.91 47.12
C ASP A 187 -25.71 9.43 46.92
N THR A 188 -24.72 8.62 46.52
CA THR A 188 -24.90 7.18 46.43
C THR A 188 -24.63 6.69 47.84
N GLN A 189 -25.69 6.53 48.61
CA GLN A 189 -25.69 5.84 49.88
C GLN A 189 -25.00 4.47 49.66
N ARG A 190 -23.71 4.39 49.95
CA ARG A 190 -22.92 3.16 49.82
C ARG A 190 -23.48 2.20 50.84
N GLY A 191 -24.37 1.31 50.40
CA GLY A 191 -24.86 0.19 51.19
C GLY A 191 -23.69 -0.73 51.54
N GLY A 192 -23.06 -0.47 52.69
CA GLY A 192 -22.08 -1.37 53.27
C GLY A 192 -22.74 -2.70 53.61
N ASP A 193 -22.06 -3.81 53.28
CA ASP A 193 -22.52 -5.16 53.54
C ASP A 193 -22.81 -5.35 55.04
N ALA A 194 -24.07 -5.68 55.37
CA ALA A 194 -24.57 -5.82 56.74
C ALA A 194 -23.87 -6.95 57.53
N ARG A 195 -23.07 -7.80 56.88
CA ARG A 195 -22.34 -8.90 57.52
C ARG A 195 -21.10 -8.46 58.29
N LEU A 196 -20.63 -7.22 58.11
CA LEU A 196 -19.40 -6.71 58.75
C LEU A 196 -19.61 -6.06 60.13
N VAL A 197 -20.77 -6.26 60.77
CA VAL A 197 -21.01 -5.78 62.14
C VAL A 197 -20.14 -6.55 63.12
N ARG A 198 -18.94 -6.03 63.41
CA ARG A 198 -18.06 -6.55 64.46
C ARG A 198 -18.74 -6.38 65.82
N ARG A 199 -19.25 -7.48 66.39
CA ARG A 199 -19.63 -7.54 67.81
C ARG A 199 -18.36 -7.44 68.66
N ARG A 200 -18.22 -6.34 69.42
CA ARG A 200 -17.24 -6.24 70.50
C ARG A 200 -17.77 -7.02 71.70
N THR A 201 -17.08 -8.10 72.07
CA THR A 201 -17.23 -8.72 73.39
C THR A 201 -16.30 -8.03 74.39
N HIS A 202 -16.83 -7.78 75.59
CA HIS A 202 -16.16 -7.20 76.75
C HIS A 202 -15.08 -8.12 77.33
#